data_AF-A0A1A8QAQ6-F1
#
_entry.id   AF-A0A1A8QAQ6-F1
#
_cell.length_a   1.000
_cell.length_b   1.000
_cell.length_c   1.000
_cell.angle_alpha   90.00
_cell.angle_beta   90.00
_cell.angle_gamma   90.00
#
_symmetry.space_group_name_H-M   'P 1'
#
loop_
_entity.id
_entity.type
_entity.pdbx_description
1 polymer ?
#
loop_
_entity_poly.entity_id
_entity_poly.type
_entity_poly.pdbx_seq_one_letter_code
_entity_poly.pdbx_strand_id
1 'polypeptide(L)'
;MSSSGAHIFSEIDKLRVRQLNNIEMTSGQSVFADRELSQTEILNQIEGVILRIVTSLSKDEAPALVVPNRSSWANVSFNDAIGLQMSSEHCVTTIRSDCPSSATKSAQILKILSVIYTLVQSNSYATKRDIFYSNTQLFSSQRSLDAIIDDISCMLKLPRRSLHVLATSKGLISGDLCYLEADSTRIDCRSTSAAVSVSSNISGITSILYTSENSFLRWFLSDTHNVHFLVDTEVHLVLP
;
A
#
# COMPACT_ATOMS: atom_id res chain seq x y z
N MET A 1 15.08 -23.85 16.85
CA MET A 1 14.91 -22.99 15.65
C MET A 1 13.93 -23.60 14.61
N SER A 2 13.17 -24.66 14.91
CA SER A 2 12.31 -25.39 13.94
C SER A 2 10.83 -25.00 13.93
N SER A 3 10.33 -24.19 14.88
CA SER A 3 8.89 -23.93 15.04
C SER A 3 8.34 -22.85 14.09
N SER A 4 9.12 -21.81 13.78
CA SER A 4 8.65 -20.67 12.98
C SER A 4 8.40 -21.04 11.50
N GLY A 5 9.19 -21.97 10.94
CA GLY A 5 9.04 -22.41 9.56
C GLY A 5 7.73 -23.14 9.29
N ALA A 6 7.29 -23.99 10.21
CA ALA A 6 6.05 -24.76 10.07
C ALA A 6 4.80 -23.87 10.05
N HIS A 7 4.80 -22.79 10.85
CA HIS A 7 3.70 -21.83 10.90
C HIS A 7 3.55 -21.07 9.57
N ILE A 8 4.67 -20.65 8.96
CA ILE A 8 4.70 -19.93 7.67
C ILE A 8 3.96 -20.71 6.60
N PHE A 9 4.35 -21.97 6.39
CA PHE A 9 3.76 -22.79 5.34
C PHE A 9 2.28 -23.04 5.61
N SER A 10 1.88 -23.17 6.87
CA SER A 10 0.46 -23.39 7.22
C SER A 10 -0.45 -22.23 6.83
N GLU A 11 -0.05 -20.97 7.04
CA GLU A 11 -0.88 -19.81 6.67
C GLU A 11 -0.94 -19.59 5.16
N ILE A 12 0.18 -19.85 4.47
CA ILE A 12 0.22 -19.82 2.99
C ILE A 12 -0.64 -20.94 2.40
N ASP A 13 -0.60 -22.14 2.99
CA ASP A 13 -1.39 -23.27 2.52
C ASP A 13 -2.89 -23.02 2.70
N LYS A 14 -3.31 -22.36 3.78
CA LYS A 14 -4.70 -21.91 3.96
C LYS A 14 -5.14 -20.96 2.83
N LEU A 15 -4.29 -19.98 2.49
CA LEU A 15 -4.56 -19.07 1.37
C LEU A 15 -4.66 -19.84 0.04
N ARG A 16 -3.72 -20.75 -0.21
CA ARG A 16 -3.70 -21.58 -1.43
C ARG A 16 -4.98 -22.42 -1.55
N VAL A 17 -5.40 -23.09 -0.48
CA VAL A 17 -6.62 -23.91 -0.46
C VAL A 17 -7.85 -23.05 -0.76
N ARG A 18 -7.96 -21.86 -0.16
CA ARG A 18 -9.08 -20.95 -0.45
C ARG A 18 -9.11 -20.49 -1.89
N GLN A 19 -7.95 -20.15 -2.47
CA GLN A 19 -7.86 -19.73 -3.87
C GLN A 19 -8.29 -20.87 -4.81
N LEU A 20 -7.89 -22.11 -4.53
CA LEU A 20 -8.31 -23.30 -5.31
C LEU A 20 -9.82 -23.55 -5.21
N ASN A 21 -10.40 -23.46 -4.00
CA ASN A 21 -11.85 -23.62 -3.82
C ASN A 21 -12.67 -22.52 -4.52
N ASN A 22 -12.13 -21.29 -4.58
CA ASN A 22 -12.77 -20.20 -5.32
C ASN A 22 -12.67 -20.38 -6.85
N ILE A 23 -11.71 -21.16 -7.36
CA ILE A 23 -11.58 -21.47 -8.78
C ILE A 23 -12.63 -22.50 -9.23
N GLU A 24 -13.10 -23.38 -8.34
CA GLU A 24 -14.15 -24.37 -8.64
C GLU A 24 -15.58 -23.79 -8.66
N MET A 25 -15.77 -22.54 -8.18
CA MET A 25 -17.05 -21.80 -8.23
C MET A 25 -16.95 -20.67 -9.28
N THR A 26 -17.33 -20.96 -10.52
CA THR A 26 -17.38 -19.98 -11.62
C THR A 26 -18.33 -18.80 -11.34
N SER A 27 -18.02 -17.64 -11.94
CA SER A 27 -18.92 -16.49 -12.18
C SER A 27 -19.53 -15.79 -10.95
N GLY A 28 -19.06 -14.57 -10.68
CA GLY A 28 -19.81 -13.59 -9.87
C GLY A 28 -19.07 -13.07 -8.65
N GLN A 29 -18.60 -11.82 -8.78
CA GLN A 29 -18.40 -10.85 -7.69
C GLN A 29 -17.46 -11.25 -6.54
N SER A 30 -16.16 -10.96 -6.68
CA SER A 30 -15.34 -10.61 -5.51
C SER A 30 -15.69 -9.17 -5.08
N VAL A 31 -16.71 -9.04 -4.24
CA VAL A 31 -17.02 -7.78 -3.54
C VAL A 31 -15.95 -7.56 -2.47
N PHE A 32 -14.78 -7.05 -2.86
CA PHE A 32 -13.89 -6.37 -1.92
C PHE A 32 -14.47 -4.97 -1.71
N ALA A 33 -15.44 -4.86 -0.80
CA ALA A 33 -15.86 -3.57 -0.29
C ALA A 33 -14.73 -3.01 0.58
N ASP A 34 -13.74 -2.42 -0.09
CA ASP A 34 -12.65 -1.67 0.52
C ASP A 34 -13.29 -0.42 1.15
N ARG A 35 -13.73 -0.53 2.42
CA ARG A 35 -14.43 0.54 3.13
C ARG A 35 -13.59 1.80 3.04
N GLU A 36 -14.09 2.79 2.30
CA GLU A 36 -13.42 4.07 2.16
C GLU A 36 -13.46 4.78 3.51
N LEU A 37 -12.29 4.89 4.15
CA LEU A 37 -12.18 5.53 5.46
C LEU A 37 -12.36 7.04 5.30
N SER A 38 -13.17 7.63 6.17
CA SER A 38 -13.34 9.08 6.20
C SER A 38 -12.04 9.77 6.62
N GLN A 39 -11.83 11.00 6.13
CA GLN A 39 -10.70 11.83 6.53
C GLN A 39 -10.61 11.98 8.05
N THR A 40 -11.75 12.17 8.72
CA THR A 40 -11.82 12.31 10.17
C THR A 40 -11.35 11.05 10.89
N GLU A 41 -11.72 9.85 10.42
CA GLU A 41 -11.22 8.59 11.01
C GLU A 41 -9.70 8.47 10.86
N ILE A 42 -9.15 8.84 9.70
CA ILE A 42 -7.71 8.81 9.44
C ILE A 42 -6.98 9.80 10.36
N LEU A 43 -7.48 11.03 10.47
CA LEU A 43 -6.90 12.05 11.36
C LEU A 43 -6.96 11.62 12.83
N ASN A 44 -8.08 11.04 13.28
CA ASN A 44 -8.22 10.53 14.64
C ASN A 44 -7.17 9.43 14.97
N GLN A 45 -6.83 8.55 14.01
CA GLN A 45 -5.77 7.56 14.22
C GLN A 45 -4.39 8.22 14.40
N ILE A 46 -4.09 9.24 13.58
CA ILE A 46 -2.84 9.98 13.68
C ILE A 46 -2.77 10.77 14.99
N GLU A 47 -3.85 11.46 15.35
CA GLU A 47 -3.96 12.24 16.58
C GLU A 47 -3.87 11.35 17.83
N GLY A 48 -4.40 10.13 17.79
CA GLY A 48 -4.19 9.15 18.87
C GLY A 48 -2.72 8.83 19.11
N VAL A 49 -1.91 8.73 18.04
CA VAL A 49 -0.45 8.55 18.16
C VAL A 49 0.23 9.79 18.72
N ILE A 50 -0.15 10.99 18.24
CA ILE A 50 0.39 12.27 18.73
C ILE A 50 0.05 12.47 20.21
N LEU A 51 -1.18 12.17 20.62
CA LEU A 51 -1.62 12.27 22.01
C LEU A 51 -0.79 11.39 22.93
N ARG A 52 -0.46 10.17 22.51
CA ARG A 52 0.44 9.28 23.27
C ARG A 52 1.83 9.89 23.43
N ILE A 53 2.39 10.48 22.37
CA ILE A 53 3.70 11.14 22.40
C ILE A 53 3.69 12.34 23.36
N VAL A 54 2.69 13.22 23.25
CA VAL A 54 2.54 14.39 24.13
C VAL A 54 2.32 13.96 25.58
N THR A 55 1.56 12.89 25.81
CA THR A 55 1.34 12.35 27.16
C THR A 55 2.64 11.84 27.77
N SER A 56 3.49 11.12 27.02
CA SER A 56 4.81 10.70 27.50
C SER A 56 5.69 11.91 27.86
N LEU A 57 5.74 12.92 26.98
CA LEU A 57 6.50 14.14 27.24
C LEU A 57 6.01 14.89 28.48
N SER A 58 4.69 14.95 28.71
CA SER A 58 4.12 15.60 29.90
C SER A 58 4.51 14.93 31.22
N LYS A 59 4.93 13.66 31.16
CA LYS A 59 5.44 12.87 32.29
C LYS A 59 6.97 12.87 32.38
N ASP A 60 7.64 13.68 31.56
CA ASP A 60 9.10 13.70 31.42
C ASP A 60 9.69 12.36 30.95
N GLU A 61 8.89 11.57 30.22
CA GLU A 61 9.29 10.30 29.61
C GLU A 61 9.57 10.47 28.12
N ALA A 62 10.65 9.85 27.64
CA ALA A 62 10.97 9.83 26.22
C ALA A 62 9.87 9.10 25.41
N PRO A 63 9.34 9.71 24.33
CA PRO A 63 8.35 9.08 23.47
C PRO A 63 8.83 7.74 22.88
N ALA A 64 7.94 6.76 22.92
CA ALA A 64 8.15 5.45 22.33
C ALA A 64 7.02 5.11 21.35
N LEU A 65 7.40 4.87 20.10
CA LEU A 65 6.50 4.41 19.05
C LEU A 65 6.53 2.89 18.98
N VAL A 66 5.35 2.26 18.90
CA VAL A 66 5.23 0.80 18.82
C VAL A 66 4.80 0.46 17.40
N VAL A 67 5.67 -0.21 16.66
CA VAL A 67 5.44 -0.58 15.26
C VAL A 67 5.45 -2.11 15.14
N PRO A 68 4.44 -2.73 14.50
CA PRO A 68 4.45 -4.16 14.23
C PRO A 68 5.70 -4.61 13.48
N ASN A 69 6.32 -5.72 13.89
CA ASN A 69 7.49 -6.24 13.19
C ASN A 69 7.06 -6.91 11.87
N ARG A 70 7.35 -6.25 10.75
CA ARG A 70 6.94 -6.74 9.42
C ARG A 70 7.86 -7.81 8.84
N SER A 71 9.03 -8.02 9.44
CA SER A 71 10.01 -9.01 8.99
C SER A 71 9.80 -10.39 9.60
N SER A 72 8.94 -10.48 10.62
CA SER A 72 8.65 -11.75 11.30
C SER A 72 7.36 -12.35 10.77
N TRP A 73 7.46 -13.54 10.19
CA TRP A 73 6.30 -14.31 9.79
C TRP A 73 5.44 -14.81 10.95
N ALA A 74 5.97 -14.79 12.18
CA ALA A 74 5.15 -15.04 13.37
C ALA A 74 4.03 -14.00 13.53
N ASN A 75 4.12 -12.86 12.83
CA ASN A 75 3.07 -11.85 12.80
C ASN A 75 2.12 -12.01 11.60
N VAL A 76 2.13 -13.13 10.88
CA VAL A 76 1.25 -13.33 9.73
C VAL A 76 0.21 -14.38 10.10
N SER A 77 -1.06 -14.05 9.87
CA SER A 77 -2.19 -14.94 10.08
C SER A 77 -3.15 -14.83 8.90
N PHE A 78 -3.71 -15.96 8.49
CA PHE A 78 -4.75 -16.00 7.48
C PHE A 78 -6.12 -15.73 8.10
N ASN A 79 -6.83 -14.77 7.51
CA ASN A 79 -8.22 -14.47 7.79
C ASN A 79 -9.05 -14.81 6.55
N ASP A 80 -10.17 -15.49 6.74
CA ASP A 80 -11.03 -15.87 5.63
C ASP A 80 -11.56 -14.66 4.84
N ALA A 81 -12.02 -13.59 5.49
CA ALA A 81 -12.57 -12.45 4.79
C ALA A 81 -11.52 -11.60 4.04
N ILE A 82 -10.28 -11.54 4.56
CA ILE A 82 -9.27 -10.55 4.13
C ILE A 82 -8.05 -11.21 3.47
N GLY A 83 -7.83 -12.51 3.68
CA GLY A 83 -6.64 -13.24 3.26
C GLY A 83 -5.52 -13.13 4.29
N LEU A 84 -4.27 -13.02 3.83
CA LEU A 84 -3.13 -12.88 4.73
C LEU A 84 -3.13 -11.49 5.38
N GLN A 85 -3.17 -11.46 6.70
CA GLN A 85 -3.16 -10.26 7.50
C GLN A 85 -2.01 -10.31 8.52
N MET A 86 -1.49 -9.12 8.85
CA MET A 86 -0.54 -8.99 9.95
C MET A 86 -1.26 -9.05 11.30
N SER A 87 -0.99 -10.08 12.11
CA SER A 87 -1.40 -10.16 13.50
C SER A 87 -0.54 -9.23 14.36
N SER A 88 -1.15 -8.35 15.14
CA SER A 88 -0.44 -7.37 15.98
C SER A 88 0.12 -7.93 17.29
N GLU A 89 -0.07 -9.22 17.58
CA GLU A 89 0.08 -9.76 18.94
C GLU A 89 1.45 -10.37 19.25
N HIS A 90 2.21 -10.82 18.25
CA HIS A 90 3.35 -11.71 18.52
C HIS A 90 4.71 -11.01 18.58
N CYS A 91 4.96 -9.99 17.75
CA CYS A 91 6.24 -9.28 17.75
C CYS A 91 6.08 -7.82 17.32
N VAL A 92 6.21 -6.90 18.27
CA VAL A 92 6.27 -5.45 18.01
C VAL A 92 7.68 -4.93 18.26
N THR A 93 8.09 -3.94 17.48
CA THR A 93 9.32 -3.19 17.69
C THR A 93 9.00 -1.86 18.36
N THR A 94 9.68 -1.58 19.47
CA THR A 94 9.59 -0.30 20.15
C THR A 94 10.71 0.61 19.65
N ILE A 95 10.34 1.73 19.07
CA ILE A 95 11.25 2.75 18.56
C ILE A 95 11.25 3.89 19.57
N ARG A 96 12.36 4.08 20.26
CA ARG A 96 12.48 5.13 21.29
C ARG A 96 13.24 6.32 20.75
N SER A 97 12.80 7.51 21.12
CA SER A 97 13.47 8.76 20.72
C SER A 97 14.80 9.00 21.45
N ASP A 98 14.96 8.47 22.66
CA ASP A 98 16.15 8.64 23.51
C ASP A 98 17.27 7.62 23.25
N CYS A 99 17.03 6.63 22.37
CA CYS A 99 18.01 5.62 22.05
C CYS A 99 18.70 5.95 20.72
N PRO A 100 20.04 6.14 20.69
CA PRO A 100 20.76 6.59 19.48
C PRO A 100 20.56 5.70 18.26
N SER A 101 20.42 4.38 18.46
CA SER A 101 20.22 3.41 17.37
C SER A 101 18.83 3.51 16.72
N SER A 102 17.83 4.08 17.41
CA SER A 102 16.46 4.22 16.93
C SER A 102 15.98 5.66 16.77
N ALA A 103 16.73 6.64 17.28
CA ALA A 103 16.39 8.06 17.25
C ALA A 103 16.13 8.57 15.83
N THR A 104 16.99 8.22 14.86
CA THR A 104 16.81 8.58 13.45
C THR A 104 15.51 8.02 12.88
N LYS A 105 15.19 6.75 13.19
CA LYS A 105 13.95 6.11 12.75
C LYS A 105 12.73 6.77 13.39
N SER A 106 12.82 7.14 14.67
CA SER A 106 11.77 7.89 15.37
C SER A 106 11.51 9.24 14.69
N ALA A 107 12.56 9.99 14.36
CA ALA A 107 12.45 11.28 13.68
C ALA A 107 11.86 11.14 12.27
N GLN A 108 12.27 10.11 11.51
CA GLN A 108 11.70 9.78 10.21
C GLN A 108 10.20 9.48 10.29
N ILE A 109 9.77 8.66 11.25
CA ILE A 109 8.34 8.35 11.43
C ILE A 109 7.56 9.62 11.75
N LEU A 110 8.02 10.42 12.72
CA LEU A 110 7.37 11.68 13.09
C LEU A 110 7.24 12.64 11.91
N LYS A 111 8.30 12.77 11.11
CA LYS A 111 8.29 13.66 9.93
C LYS A 111 7.28 13.19 8.89
N ILE A 112 7.25 11.90 8.55
CA ILE A 112 6.31 11.37 7.56
C ILE A 112 4.88 11.38 8.09
N LEU A 113 4.67 11.11 9.38
CA LEU A 113 3.37 11.23 10.02
C LEU A 113 2.83 12.66 9.93
N SER A 114 3.67 13.68 10.14
CA SER A 114 3.33 15.09 9.95
C SER A 114 2.99 15.43 8.50
N VAL A 115 3.73 14.90 7.53
CA VAL A 115 3.42 15.07 6.10
C VAL A 115 2.05 14.46 5.78
N ILE A 116 1.81 13.20 6.18
CA ILE A 116 0.53 12.51 5.98
C ILE A 116 -0.62 13.29 6.62
N TYR A 117 -0.46 13.75 7.86
CA TYR A 117 -1.48 14.56 8.54
C TYR A 117 -1.87 15.79 7.72
N THR A 118 -0.87 16.51 7.20
CA THR A 118 -1.10 17.72 6.38
C THR A 118 -1.81 17.38 5.07
N LEU A 119 -1.41 16.29 4.40
CA LEU A 119 -2.04 15.84 3.15
C LEU A 119 -3.50 15.46 3.37
N VAL A 120 -3.79 14.68 4.41
CA VAL A 120 -5.15 14.25 4.75
C VAL A 120 -6.01 15.46 5.16
N GLN A 121 -5.48 16.35 6.01
CA GLN A 121 -6.19 17.54 6.48
C GLN A 121 -6.55 18.51 5.34
N SER A 122 -5.65 18.68 4.38
CA SER A 122 -5.88 19.55 3.21
C SER A 122 -6.58 18.85 2.05
N ASN A 123 -6.93 17.56 2.20
CA ASN A 123 -7.41 16.70 1.12
C ASN A 123 -6.54 16.74 -0.15
N SER A 124 -5.22 16.83 0.03
CA SER A 124 -4.25 16.84 -1.06
C SER A 124 -3.46 15.53 -1.08
N TYR A 125 -2.73 15.30 -2.17
CA TYR A 125 -1.93 14.10 -2.39
C TYR A 125 -0.52 14.49 -2.79
N ALA A 126 0.46 13.66 -2.41
CA ALA A 126 1.84 13.81 -2.85
C ALA A 126 2.40 12.46 -3.31
N THR A 127 3.29 12.48 -4.30
CA THR A 127 3.96 11.25 -4.69
C THR A 127 5.11 10.93 -3.73
N LYS A 128 5.45 9.64 -3.60
CA LYS A 128 6.62 9.18 -2.84
C LYS A 128 7.91 9.93 -3.23
N ARG A 129 8.07 10.27 -4.51
CA ARG A 129 9.24 11.00 -5.01
C ARG A 129 9.23 12.46 -4.55
N ASP A 130 8.09 13.13 -4.57
CA ASP A 130 7.97 14.51 -4.08
C ASP A 130 8.33 14.60 -2.60
N ILE A 131 7.84 13.66 -1.80
CA ILE A 131 8.16 13.54 -0.37
C ILE A 131 9.66 13.26 -0.19
N PHE A 132 10.24 12.35 -0.98
CA PHE A 132 11.67 12.05 -0.91
C PHE A 132 12.53 13.28 -1.24
N TYR A 133 12.24 13.98 -2.34
CA TYR A 133 13.00 15.15 -2.76
C TYR A 133 12.87 16.33 -1.79
N SER A 134 11.73 16.47 -1.12
CA SER A 134 11.52 17.49 -0.09
C SER A 134 12.27 17.19 1.22
N ASN A 135 12.75 15.96 1.42
CA ASN A 135 13.33 15.48 2.68
C ASN A 135 14.63 14.69 2.49
N THR A 136 15.43 15.01 1.47
CA THR A 136 16.65 14.26 1.10
C THR A 136 17.70 14.18 2.21
N GLN A 137 17.74 15.15 3.13
CA GLN A 137 18.64 15.12 4.28
C GLN A 137 18.26 14.06 5.32
N LEU A 138 16.97 13.68 5.37
CA LEU A 138 16.44 12.74 6.35
C LEU A 138 16.39 11.30 5.80
N PHE A 139 16.34 11.13 4.48
CA PHE A 139 16.22 9.83 3.82
C PHE A 139 17.39 9.55 2.89
N SER A 140 18.11 8.45 3.16
CA SER A 140 19.21 7.98 2.32
C SER A 140 18.76 7.38 0.98
N SER A 141 17.50 6.91 0.88
CA SER A 141 16.98 6.28 -0.35
C SER A 141 15.45 6.32 -0.38
N GLN A 142 14.85 6.14 -1.57
CA GLN A 142 13.39 5.96 -1.68
C GLN A 142 12.92 4.68 -0.97
N ARG A 143 13.77 3.64 -0.92
CA ARG A 143 13.47 2.40 -0.20
C ARG A 143 13.32 2.64 1.31
N SER A 144 14.14 3.50 1.91
CA SER A 144 14.02 3.81 3.33
C SER A 144 12.76 4.63 3.62
N LEU A 145 12.38 5.56 2.74
CA LEU A 145 11.09 6.24 2.83
C LEU A 145 9.90 5.27 2.74
N ASP A 146 9.92 4.36 1.76
CA ASP A 146 8.88 3.33 1.59
C ASP A 146 8.71 2.46 2.83
N ALA A 147 9.82 2.04 3.43
CA ALA A 147 9.78 1.26 4.66
C ALA A 147 9.12 2.02 5.82
N ILE A 148 9.35 3.34 5.92
CA ILE A 148 8.74 4.19 6.96
C ILE A 148 7.25 4.39 6.70
N ILE A 149 6.84 4.64 5.45
CA ILE A 149 5.42 4.77 5.07
C ILE A 149 4.65 3.49 5.42
N ASP A 150 5.25 2.34 5.14
CA ASP A 150 4.64 1.06 5.47
C ASP A 150 4.55 0.81 6.98
N ASP A 151 5.61 1.14 7.73
CA ASP A 151 5.60 1.06 9.19
C ASP A 151 4.46 1.91 9.77
N ILE A 152 4.23 3.10 9.21
CA ILE A 152 3.12 3.99 9.58
C ILE A 152 1.76 3.37 9.22
N SER A 153 1.61 2.82 8.00
CA SER A 153 0.39 2.14 7.57
C SER A 153 0.00 1.02 8.54
N CYS A 154 0.96 0.19 8.95
CA CYS A 154 0.75 -0.87 9.93
C CYS A 154 0.50 -0.33 11.35
N MET A 155 1.23 0.71 11.77
CA MET A 155 1.08 1.33 13.09
C MET A 155 -0.32 1.96 13.27
N LEU A 156 -0.84 2.62 12.23
CA LEU A 156 -2.17 3.25 12.23
C LEU A 156 -3.30 2.26 11.88
N LYS A 157 -2.96 1.04 11.44
CA LYS A 157 -3.91 0.06 10.89
C LYS A 157 -4.75 0.62 9.74
N LEU A 158 -4.13 1.45 8.90
CA LEU A 158 -4.75 2.07 7.73
C LEU A 158 -4.17 1.46 6.46
N PRO A 159 -4.98 1.24 5.41
CA PRO A 159 -4.44 0.82 4.13
C PRO A 159 -3.58 1.96 3.54
N ARG A 160 -2.50 1.62 2.83
CA ARG A 160 -1.54 2.60 2.30
C ARG A 160 -2.20 3.70 1.47
N ARG A 161 -3.28 3.36 0.73
CA ARG A 161 -4.06 4.30 -0.09
C ARG A 161 -4.70 5.43 0.73
N SER A 162 -5.05 5.19 1.99
CA SER A 162 -5.64 6.19 2.88
C SER A 162 -4.63 7.18 3.45
N LEU A 163 -3.32 6.98 3.22
CA LEU A 163 -2.28 7.90 3.70
C LEU A 163 -2.07 9.11 2.79
N HIS A 164 -2.80 9.22 1.68
CA HIS A 164 -2.66 10.28 0.67
C HIS A 164 -1.25 10.35 0.03
N VAL A 165 -0.47 9.27 0.15
CA VAL A 165 0.84 9.13 -0.49
C VAL A 165 0.73 8.22 -1.70
N LEU A 166 0.91 8.79 -2.89
CA LEU A 166 0.77 8.08 -4.14
C LEU A 166 2.09 7.44 -4.59
N ALA A 167 2.01 6.22 -5.12
CA ALA A 167 3.11 5.65 -5.86
C ALA A 167 3.20 6.34 -7.23
N THR A 168 4.43 6.64 -7.69
CA THR A 168 4.61 7.08 -9.07
C THR A 168 4.37 5.88 -9.99
N SER A 169 3.32 5.95 -10.80
CA SER A 169 3.03 4.91 -11.79
C SER A 169 4.13 4.90 -12.87
N LYS A 170 4.66 3.71 -13.15
CA LYS A 170 5.49 3.42 -14.34
C LYS A 170 4.76 2.53 -15.36
N GLY A 171 3.51 2.18 -15.05
CA GLY A 171 2.72 1.32 -15.92
C GLY A 171 2.27 2.09 -17.16
N LEU A 172 2.22 1.40 -18.29
CA LEU A 172 1.61 1.88 -19.52
C LEU A 172 0.44 0.97 -19.88
N ILE A 173 -0.62 1.54 -20.43
CA ILE A 173 -1.82 0.84 -20.92
C ILE A 173 -1.95 1.14 -22.41
N SER A 174 -2.21 0.10 -23.21
CA SER A 174 -2.61 0.23 -24.60
C SER A 174 -3.55 -0.92 -24.93
N GLY A 175 -4.62 -0.64 -25.66
CA GLY A 175 -5.64 -1.63 -26.00
C GLY A 175 -6.96 -0.98 -26.37
N ASP A 176 -7.93 -1.80 -26.78
CA ASP A 176 -9.26 -1.31 -27.17
C ASP A 176 -10.13 -0.94 -25.96
N LEU A 177 -9.65 0.02 -25.16
CA LEU A 177 -10.30 0.47 -23.94
C LEU A 177 -10.19 1.99 -23.79
N CYS A 178 -11.12 2.53 -23.02
CA CYS A 178 -11.04 3.87 -22.44
C CYS A 178 -11.32 3.78 -20.95
N TYR A 179 -10.82 4.72 -20.16
CA TYR A 179 -11.25 4.85 -18.77
C TYR A 179 -11.55 6.30 -18.40
N LEU A 180 -12.34 6.47 -17.34
CA LEU A 180 -12.69 7.76 -16.76
C LEU A 180 -12.01 7.92 -15.41
N GLU A 181 -11.37 9.06 -15.22
CA GLU A 181 -10.86 9.49 -13.92
C GLU A 181 -11.95 10.20 -13.10
N ALA A 182 -11.67 10.42 -11.81
CA ALA A 182 -12.61 11.00 -10.85
C ALA A 182 -12.94 12.46 -11.17
N ASP A 183 -12.07 13.15 -11.90
CA ASP A 183 -12.26 14.51 -12.41
C ASP A 183 -13.05 14.54 -13.74
N SER A 184 -13.62 13.41 -14.16
CA SER A 184 -14.30 13.19 -15.44
C SER A 184 -13.41 13.26 -16.68
N THR A 185 -12.08 13.25 -16.52
CA THR A 185 -11.15 13.16 -17.64
C THR A 185 -11.25 11.77 -18.28
N ARG A 186 -11.59 11.74 -19.58
CA ARG A 186 -11.64 10.50 -20.37
C ARG A 186 -10.28 10.23 -20.99
N ILE A 187 -9.70 9.09 -20.64
CA ILE A 187 -8.45 8.60 -21.21
C ILE A 187 -8.75 7.51 -22.25
N ASP A 188 -8.32 7.75 -23.48
CA ASP A 188 -8.46 6.83 -24.60
C ASP A 188 -7.15 6.06 -24.83
N CYS A 189 -7.17 4.74 -24.65
CA CYS A 189 -5.99 3.88 -24.77
C CYS A 189 -5.90 3.15 -26.11
N ARG A 190 -6.78 3.46 -27.07
CA ARG A 190 -6.91 2.77 -28.38
C ARG A 190 -5.78 3.05 -29.36
N SER A 191 -4.84 3.94 -29.03
CA SER A 191 -3.74 4.29 -29.91
C SER A 191 -2.83 3.09 -30.17
N THR A 192 -2.61 2.77 -31.45
CA THR A 192 -1.70 1.70 -31.89
C THR A 192 -0.23 2.13 -31.87
N SER A 193 0.05 3.44 -31.83
CA SER A 193 1.40 3.98 -31.98
C SER A 193 2.07 4.38 -30.65
N ALA A 194 1.30 4.62 -29.59
CA ALA A 194 1.82 5.00 -28.27
C ALA A 194 0.93 4.48 -27.15
N ALA A 195 1.55 3.88 -26.13
CA ALA A 195 0.86 3.49 -24.90
C ALA A 195 0.68 4.69 -23.97
N VAL A 196 -0.40 4.68 -23.20
CA VAL A 196 -0.78 5.76 -22.28
C VAL A 196 -0.31 5.42 -20.87
N SER A 197 0.29 6.38 -20.16
CA SER A 197 0.68 6.18 -18.76
C SER A 197 -0.54 5.92 -17.87
N VAL A 198 -0.43 4.92 -17.01
CA VAL A 198 -1.43 4.66 -15.97
C VAL A 198 -1.45 5.85 -15.01
N SER A 199 -2.63 6.31 -14.64
CA SER A 199 -2.79 7.31 -13.59
C SER A 199 -2.14 6.88 -12.27
N SER A 200 -1.50 7.81 -11.55
CA SER A 200 -0.99 7.52 -10.20
C SER A 200 -2.14 7.38 -9.18
N ASN A 201 -3.34 7.87 -9.49
CA ASN A 201 -4.55 7.72 -8.68
C ASN A 201 -5.46 6.62 -9.25
N ILE A 202 -5.06 5.36 -9.08
CA ILE A 202 -5.80 4.20 -9.61
C ILE A 202 -7.21 4.09 -8.98
N SER A 203 -7.38 4.48 -7.71
CA SER A 203 -8.70 4.50 -7.05
C SER A 203 -9.65 5.54 -7.65
N GLY A 204 -9.12 6.56 -8.33
CA GLY A 204 -9.92 7.54 -9.04
C GLY A 204 -10.43 7.05 -10.40
N ILE A 205 -10.07 5.85 -10.84
CA ILE A 205 -10.59 5.28 -12.09
C ILE A 205 -12.00 4.76 -11.83
N THR A 206 -13.00 5.48 -12.33
CA THR A 206 -14.42 5.24 -12.02
C THR A 206 -15.10 4.29 -12.99
N SER A 207 -14.62 4.18 -14.22
CA SER A 207 -15.18 3.29 -15.23
C SER A 207 -14.14 2.92 -16.27
N ILE A 208 -14.04 1.62 -16.56
CA ILE A 208 -13.27 1.10 -17.69
C ILE A 208 -14.29 0.64 -18.73
N LEU A 209 -14.20 1.23 -19.92
CA LEU A 209 -15.08 0.98 -21.04
C LEU A 209 -14.32 0.20 -22.11
N TYR A 210 -14.87 -0.92 -22.55
CA TYR A 210 -14.35 -1.72 -23.66
C TYR A 210 -15.14 -1.40 -24.92
N THR A 211 -14.46 -1.23 -26.05
CA THR A 211 -15.13 -0.85 -27.30
C THR A 211 -15.60 -2.05 -28.12
N SER A 212 -15.16 -3.28 -27.82
CA SER A 212 -15.55 -4.50 -28.53
C SER A 212 -15.76 -5.71 -27.62
N GLU A 213 -16.63 -6.66 -28.02
CA GLU A 213 -16.90 -7.89 -27.24
C GLU A 213 -15.70 -8.85 -27.15
N ASN A 214 -14.64 -8.62 -27.94
CA ASN A 214 -13.37 -9.38 -27.92
C ASN A 214 -12.18 -8.47 -27.57
N SER A 215 -12.33 -7.63 -26.55
CA SER A 215 -11.27 -6.72 -26.10
C SER A 215 -10.22 -7.45 -25.25
N PHE A 216 -9.00 -7.59 -25.77
CA PHE A 216 -7.85 -8.05 -25.00
C PHE A 216 -7.23 -6.86 -24.23
N LEU A 217 -7.15 -6.97 -22.91
CA LEU A 217 -6.37 -6.06 -22.08
C LEU A 217 -4.89 -6.39 -22.20
N ARG A 218 -4.07 -5.43 -22.63
CA ARG A 218 -2.61 -5.55 -22.61
C ARG A 218 -2.02 -4.57 -21.62
N TRP A 219 -1.47 -5.09 -20.53
CA TRP A 219 -0.80 -4.30 -19.50
C TRP A 219 0.70 -4.31 -19.73
N PHE A 220 1.33 -3.15 -19.57
CA PHE A 220 2.78 -3.00 -19.66
C PHE A 220 3.31 -2.51 -18.31
N LEU A 221 4.10 -3.33 -17.62
CA LEU A 221 4.98 -2.84 -16.56
C LEU A 221 6.36 -2.60 -17.16
N SER A 222 6.78 -1.34 -17.18
CA SER A 222 8.18 -0.99 -17.44
C SER A 222 8.90 -0.87 -16.11
N ASP A 223 9.89 -1.72 -15.87
CA ASP A 223 10.95 -1.43 -14.91
C ASP A 223 12.26 -1.15 -15.66
N THR A 224 13.21 -0.50 -14.99
CA THR A 224 14.37 0.19 -15.60
C THR A 224 15.26 -0.65 -16.53
N HIS A 225 15.08 -1.96 -16.60
CA HIS A 225 15.90 -2.87 -17.40
C HIS A 225 15.12 -3.91 -18.22
N ASN A 226 13.78 -4.02 -18.11
CA ASN A 226 13.00 -5.00 -18.88
C ASN A 226 11.57 -4.54 -19.16
N VAL A 227 11.09 -4.83 -20.36
CA VAL A 227 9.68 -4.72 -20.77
C VAL A 227 9.09 -6.13 -20.73
N HIS A 228 8.19 -6.40 -19.79
CA HIS A 228 7.47 -7.67 -19.75
C HIS A 228 6.15 -7.52 -20.51
N PHE A 229 5.98 -8.35 -21.55
CA PHE A 229 4.71 -8.48 -22.27
C PHE A 229 3.88 -9.58 -21.59
N LEU A 230 2.79 -9.23 -20.90
CA LEU A 230 1.72 -10.19 -20.67
C LEU A 230 0.67 -10.02 -21.78
N VAL A 231 0.42 -11.11 -22.51
CA VAL A 231 -0.71 -11.26 -23.42
C VAL A 231 -1.55 -12.36 -22.79
N ASP A 232 -2.63 -12.01 -22.09
CA ASP A 232 -3.54 -13.03 -21.58
C ASP A 232 -4.40 -13.56 -22.75
N THR A 233 -4.08 -14.76 -23.20
CA THR A 233 -5.11 -15.80 -23.29
C THR A 233 -5.20 -16.41 -21.91
N GLU A 234 -6.25 -16.06 -21.16
CA GLU A 234 -6.53 -16.48 -19.77
C GLU A 234 -5.56 -15.99 -18.69
N VAL A 235 -6.08 -15.11 -17.82
CA VAL A 235 -5.39 -14.54 -16.65
C VAL A 235 -4.95 -15.65 -15.70
N HIS A 236 -3.68 -16.04 -15.78
CA HIS A 236 -2.98 -16.73 -14.70
C HIS A 236 -2.07 -15.71 -13.99
N LEU A 237 -2.59 -15.12 -12.91
CA LEU A 237 -1.81 -14.32 -11.97
C LEU A 237 -0.77 -15.22 -11.28
N VAL A 238 0.43 -15.27 -11.84
CA VAL A 238 1.61 -15.74 -11.12
C VAL A 238 2.23 -14.52 -10.43
N LEU A 239 1.98 -14.40 -9.13
CA LEU A 239 2.66 -13.45 -8.27
C LEU A 239 4.13 -13.89 -8.09
N PRO A 240 5.11 -12.97 -8.11
CA PRO A 240 6.48 -13.25 -7.68
C PRO A 240 6.58 -13.50 -6.16
#